data_AF-A0ABD4Q6Q1-F1
#
_entry.id   AF-A0ABD4Q6Q1-F1
#
_cell.length_a   1.000
_cell.length_b   1.000
_cell.length_c   1.000
_cell.angle_alpha   90.00
_cell.angle_beta   90.00
_cell.angle_gamma   90.00
#
_symmetry.space_group_name_H-M   'P 1'
#
loop_
_entity.id
_entity.type
_entity.pdbx_description
1 polymer ?
#
loop_
_entity_poly.entity_id
_entity_poly.type
_entity_poly.pdbx_seq_one_letter_code
_entity_poly.pdbx_strand_id
1 'polypeptide(L)' 'MVTTWALLFAPVPAASADPPDPTVSDGACPDVEVVFARGTGEPPGVGGIGEDFIDAL' A
#
# COMPACT_ATOMS: atom_id res chain seq x y z
N MET A 1 3.91 37.65 -24.09
CA MET A 1 5.13 36.81 -23.96
C MET A 1 5.62 36.74 -22.50
N VAL A 2 4.74 36.54 -21.53
CA VAL A 2 5.11 36.21 -20.14
C VAL A 2 3.92 35.43 -19.57
N THR A 3 4.04 34.11 -19.42
CA THR A 3 3.23 33.27 -18.50
C THR A 3 3.52 31.76 -18.63
N THR A 4 4.49 31.32 -19.44
CA THR A 4 4.84 29.88 -19.55
C THR A 4 5.86 29.38 -18.52
N TRP A 5 6.39 30.25 -17.64
CA TRP A 5 7.46 29.92 -16.68
C TRP A 5 6.98 29.67 -15.24
N ALA A 6 5.67 29.69 -14.97
CA ALA A 6 5.14 29.54 -13.61
C ALA A 6 5.08 28.08 -13.11
N LEU A 7 5.23 27.09 -13.99
CA LEU A 7 5.12 25.67 -13.61
C LEU A 7 6.45 25.03 -13.15
N LEU A 8 7.56 25.78 -13.16
CA LEU A 8 8.88 25.25 -12.78
C LEU A 8 9.19 25.33 -11.28
N PHE A 9 8.28 25.86 -10.46
CA PHE A 9 8.48 26.07 -9.02
C PHE A 9 7.38 25.43 -8.16
N ALA A 10 6.77 24.32 -8.61
CA ALA A 10 5.96 23.53 -7.69
C ALA A 10 6.89 22.89 -6.65
N PRO A 11 6.68 23.11 -5.33
CA PRO A 11 7.47 22.44 -4.31
C PRO A 11 7.22 20.94 -4.43
N VAL A 12 8.28 20.16 -4.59
CA VAL A 12 8.22 18.70 -4.43
C VAL A 12 7.70 18.44 -3.02
N PRO A 13 6.60 17.71 -2.81
CA PRO A 13 6.21 17.32 -1.47
C PRO A 13 7.38 16.52 -0.90
N ALA A 14 8.01 17.06 0.14
CA ALA A 14 8.99 16.31 0.90
C ALA A 14 8.24 15.12 1.48
N ALA A 15 8.57 13.91 1.02
CA ALA A 15 8.21 12.70 1.71
C ALA A 15 9.03 12.66 3.01
N SER A 16 8.61 13.45 4.01
CA SER A 16 8.99 13.22 5.39
C SER A 16 8.35 11.91 5.79
N ALA A 17 9.15 10.90 6.09
CA ALA A 17 8.66 9.75 6.85
C ALA A 17 7.98 10.31 8.10
N ASP A 18 6.69 10.03 8.27
CA ASP A 18 5.97 10.40 9.49
C ASP A 18 6.72 9.74 10.67
N PRO A 19 7.02 10.47 11.75
CA PRO A 19 7.60 9.84 12.93
C PRO A 19 6.69 8.69 13.39
N PRO A 20 7.24 7.54 13.82
CA PRO A 20 6.44 6.42 14.27
C PRO A 20 5.49 6.89 15.38
N ASP A 21 4.18 6.73 15.15
CA ASP A 21 3.16 7.13 16.10
C ASP A 21 3.24 6.20 17.34
N PRO A 22 3.50 6.72 18.55
CA PRO A 22 3.71 5.89 19.73
C PRO A 22 2.42 5.22 20.23
N THR A 23 1.26 5.56 19.65
CA THR A 23 -0.05 4.99 19.97
C THR A 23 -0.47 3.92 18.95
N VAL A 24 0.16 3.89 17.78
CA VAL A 24 0.22 2.72 16.91
C VAL A 24 1.14 1.73 17.61
N SER A 25 0.55 0.75 18.28
CA SER A 25 1.25 -0.51 18.39
C SER A 25 1.47 -0.94 16.94
N ASP A 26 2.72 -0.98 16.48
CA ASP A 26 3.16 -1.74 15.31
C ASP A 26 2.82 -3.22 15.57
N GLY A 27 1.53 -3.54 15.71
CA GLY A 27 1.04 -4.82 16.20
C GLY A 27 1.80 -5.88 15.43
N ALA A 28 2.70 -6.59 16.13
CA ALA A 28 3.89 -7.23 15.58
C ALA A 28 4.03 -7.05 14.06
N CYS A 29 4.68 -5.96 13.61
CA CYS A 29 4.94 -5.73 12.18
C CYS A 29 5.36 -7.05 11.54
N PRO A 30 4.52 -7.65 10.69
CA PRO A 30 4.76 -9.00 10.25
C PRO A 30 6.00 -8.99 9.36
N ASP A 31 6.81 -10.05 9.42
CA ASP A 31 7.98 -10.18 8.56
C ASP A 31 7.57 -10.15 7.07
N VAL A 32 6.33 -10.56 6.76
CA VAL A 32 5.72 -10.55 5.43
C VAL A 32 4.23 -10.17 5.49
N GLU A 33 3.75 -9.41 4.50
CA GLU A 33 2.33 -9.10 4.31
C GLU A 33 1.88 -9.59 2.93
N VAL A 34 0.66 -10.14 2.87
CA VAL A 34 0.12 -10.81 1.69
C VAL A 34 -1.20 -10.18 1.29
N VAL A 35 -1.27 -9.72 0.03
CA VAL A 35 -2.50 -9.22 -0.57
C VAL A 35 -2.82 -10.05 -1.81
N PHE A 36 -3.94 -10.77 -1.77
CA PHE A 36 -4.34 -11.68 -2.84
C PHE A 36 -5.58 -11.18 -3.58
N ALA A 37 -5.49 -11.10 -4.91
CA ALA A 37 -6.62 -10.76 -5.77
C ALA A 37 -7.30 -12.03 -6.28
N ARG A 38 -8.53 -12.29 -5.84
CA ARG A 38 -9.34 -13.42 -6.33
C ARG A 38 -9.63 -13.30 -7.83
N GLY A 39 -9.96 -14.43 -8.46
CA GLY A 39 -10.36 -14.50 -9.86
C GLY A 39 -11.74 -13.89 -10.15
N THR A 40 -12.07 -13.80 -11.44
CA THR A 40 -13.34 -13.21 -11.90
C THR A 40 -14.48 -14.20 -11.68
N GLY A 41 -15.54 -13.77 -10.98
CA GLY A 41 -16.72 -14.60 -10.74
C GLY A 41 -16.64 -15.47 -9.47
N GLU A 42 -15.49 -15.49 -8.78
CA GLU A 42 -15.40 -16.14 -7.48
C GLU A 42 -16.28 -15.45 -6.42
N PRO A 43 -16.83 -16.23 -5.47
CA PRO A 43 -17.54 -15.69 -4.31
C PRO A 43 -16.63 -14.78 -3.47
N PRO A 44 -17.21 -13.99 -2.55
CA PRO A 44 -16.43 -13.17 -1.62
C PRO A 44 -15.41 -14.01 -0.83
N GLY A 45 -14.20 -13.49 -0.68
CA GLY A 45 -13.05 -14.18 -0.08
C GLY A 45 -11.83 -14.16 -0.99
N VAL A 46 -10.86 -15.03 -0.72
CA VAL A 46 -9.60 -15.13 -1.47
C VAL A 46 -9.69 -16.05 -2.71
N GLY A 47 -10.84 -16.69 -2.94
CA GLY A 47 -11.04 -17.63 -4.05
C GLY A 47 -10.41 -19.01 -3.82
N GLY A 48 -10.56 -19.91 -4.79
CA GLY A 48 -10.17 -21.32 -4.61
C GLY A 48 -8.66 -21.57 -4.46
N ILE A 49 -7.81 -20.64 -4.91
CA ILE A 49 -6.34 -20.76 -4.83
C ILE A 49 -5.78 -19.98 -3.63
N GLY A 50 -6.48 -18.94 -3.18
CA GLY A 50 -5.94 -18.01 -2.19
C GLY A 50 -5.69 -18.66 -0.83
N GLU A 51 -6.57 -19.58 -0.40
CA GLU A 51 -6.41 -20.29 0.89
C GLU A 51 -5.17 -21.19 0.87
N ASP A 52 -5.02 -22.04 -0.16
CA ASP A 52 -3.85 -22.91 -0.32
C ASP A 52 -2.53 -22.11 -0.40
N PHE A 53 -2.56 -20.92 -1.00
CA PHE A 53 -1.41 -20.03 -1.05
C PHE A 53 -1.06 -19.43 0.32
N ILE A 54 -2.07 -19.00 1.10
CA ILE A 54 -1.87 -18.44 2.44
C ILE A 54 -1.33 -19.51 3.40
N ASP A 55 -1.88 -20.73 3.35
CA ASP A 55 -1.43 -21.85 4.19
C ASP A 55 0.01 -22.30 3.88
N ALA A 56 0.55 -21.95 2.71
CA ALA A 56 1.90 -22.28 2.30
C ALA A 56 2.96 -21.25 2.73
N LEU A 57 2.57 -20.13 3.35
CA LEU A 57 3.44 -19.05 3.82
C LEU A 57 3.73 -19.18 5.32
#